data_AF-A0A8S2RJF0-F1
#
_entry.id   AF-A0A8S2RJF0-F1
#
_cell.length_a   1.000
_cell.length_b   1.000
_cell.length_c   1.000
_cell.angle_alpha   90.00
_cell.angle_beta   90.00
_cell.angle_gamma   90.00
#
_symmetry.space_group_name_H-M   'P 1'
#
loop_
_entity.id
_entity.type
_entity.pdbx_description
1 polymer ?
#
loop_
_entity_poly.entity_id
_entity_poly.type
_entity_poly.pdbx_seq_one_letter_code
_entity_poly.pdbx_strand_id
1 'polypeptide(L)'
;MNRPSRDPDSLGGVGAKFVDVSNEKGLQRIEWAENAPEWRRVDRGFVLEGICTSPKCKATGQTVAISMHYRNYDITSEPDLLKSICPMCKEYVDPKTCGFNNCWWRIDGTKKEYGKPP
;
A
#
# COMPACT_ATOMS: atom_id res chain seq x y z
N MET A 1 8.50 -30.42 -9.18
CA MET A 1 8.63 -29.14 -8.45
C MET A 1 7.25 -28.82 -7.89
N ASN A 2 7.07 -29.01 -6.58
CA ASN A 2 5.77 -29.02 -5.92
C ASN A 2 5.25 -27.59 -5.71
N ARG A 3 4.05 -27.33 -6.21
CA ARG A 3 3.24 -26.14 -5.90
C ARG A 3 2.67 -26.31 -4.48
N PRO A 4 2.72 -25.30 -3.59
CA PRO A 4 2.04 -25.41 -2.32
C PRO A 4 0.52 -25.51 -2.53
N SER A 5 -0.08 -26.36 -1.72
CA SER A 5 -1.51 -26.66 -1.60
C SER A 5 -2.36 -25.40 -1.53
N ARG A 6 -3.44 -25.35 -2.32
CA ARG A 6 -4.47 -24.32 -2.21
C ARG A 6 -5.31 -24.60 -0.97
N ASP A 7 -5.38 -23.62 -0.08
CA ASP A 7 -6.26 -23.65 1.09
C ASP A 7 -7.75 -23.70 0.68
N PRO A 8 -8.59 -24.44 1.43
CA PRO A 8 -9.98 -24.71 1.10
C PRO A 8 -10.96 -23.53 1.25
N ASP A 9 -10.50 -22.33 1.64
CA ASP A 9 -11.32 -21.10 1.65
C ASP A 9 -11.44 -20.43 0.26
N SER A 10 -11.23 -21.20 -0.80
CA SER A 10 -11.24 -20.74 -2.20
C SER A 10 -12.67 -20.63 -2.76
N LEU A 11 -13.45 -19.69 -2.24
CA LEU A 11 -14.58 -19.09 -2.95
C LEU A 11 -14.25 -17.61 -3.27
N GLY A 12 -13.50 -17.43 -4.37
CA GLY A 12 -13.74 -16.38 -5.39
C GLY A 12 -13.72 -14.90 -5.00
N GLY A 13 -13.16 -14.50 -3.87
CA GLY A 13 -12.99 -13.07 -3.53
C GLY A 13 -11.52 -12.66 -3.56
N VAL A 14 -11.08 -11.93 -4.58
CA VAL A 14 -9.75 -11.32 -4.63
C VAL A 14 -9.72 -10.13 -3.67
N GLY A 15 -9.58 -10.41 -2.36
CA GLY A 15 -9.53 -9.38 -1.33
C GLY A 15 -8.10 -9.10 -0.90
N ALA A 16 -7.68 -7.84 -0.88
CA ALA A 16 -6.42 -7.43 -0.26
C ALA A 16 -6.66 -6.93 1.17
N LYS A 17 -5.79 -7.31 2.12
CA LYS A 17 -5.80 -6.74 3.47
C LYS A 17 -5.18 -5.34 3.42
N PHE A 18 -6.01 -4.31 3.46
CA PHE A 18 -5.59 -2.91 3.35
C PHE A 18 -6.25 -2.03 4.42
N VAL A 19 -5.75 -0.80 4.59
CA VAL A 19 -6.36 0.19 5.48
C VAL A 19 -7.78 0.53 5.03
N ASP A 20 -8.67 0.75 6.00
CA ASP A 20 -10.05 1.18 5.77
C ASP A 20 -10.09 2.69 5.47
N VAL A 21 -9.98 3.06 4.19
CA VAL A 21 -9.88 4.47 3.77
C VAL A 21 -11.17 5.25 4.03
N SER A 22 -12.33 4.58 4.19
CA SER A 22 -13.60 5.23 4.53
C SER A 22 -13.73 5.58 6.02
N ASN A 23 -12.83 5.10 6.87
CA ASN A 23 -12.82 5.45 8.29
C ASN A 23 -12.19 6.83 8.51
N GLU A 24 -13.03 7.88 8.56
CA GLU A 24 -12.59 9.26 8.78
C GLU A 24 -11.82 9.46 10.10
N LYS A 25 -12.09 8.65 11.13
CA LYS A 25 -11.34 8.71 12.41
C LYS A 25 -9.90 8.21 12.28
N GLY A 26 -9.62 7.41 11.25
CA GLY A 26 -8.28 6.94 10.91
C GLY A 26 -7.50 7.92 10.03
N LEU A 27 -8.14 8.98 9.52
CA LEU A 27 -7.49 9.97 8.68
C LEU A 27 -6.56 10.86 9.50
N GLN A 28 -5.27 10.80 9.19
CA GLN A 28 -4.25 11.62 9.83
C GLN A 28 -3.72 12.67 8.86
N ARG A 29 -3.59 13.90 9.34
CA ARG A 29 -2.84 14.96 8.64
C ARG A 29 -1.45 15.03 9.24
N ILE A 30 -0.45 14.85 8.38
CA ILE A 30 0.96 14.86 8.77
C ILE A 30 1.57 16.12 8.15
N GLU A 31 2.18 16.94 9.00
CA GLU A 31 2.91 18.13 8.55
C GLU A 31 4.24 17.76 7.90
N TRP A 32 4.72 18.62 7.00
CA TRP A 32 6.01 18.42 6.35
C TRP A 32 7.15 18.58 7.34
N ALA A 33 8.12 17.67 7.25
CA ALA A 33 9.39 17.80 7.94
C ALA A 33 10.46 18.33 6.98
N GLU A 34 11.26 19.29 7.43
CA GLU A 34 12.42 19.79 6.67
C GLU A 34 13.46 18.68 6.44
N ASN A 35 13.62 17.78 7.42
CA ASN A 35 14.65 16.75 7.44
C ASN A 35 14.04 15.33 7.39
N ALA A 36 13.14 15.08 6.44
CA ALA A 36 12.58 13.75 6.24
C ALA A 36 13.67 12.75 5.74
N PRO A 37 13.72 11.52 6.26
CA PRO A 37 14.64 10.51 5.76
C PRO A 37 14.33 10.19 4.29
N GLU A 38 15.36 9.77 3.54
CA GLU A 38 15.24 9.59 2.08
C GLU A 38 14.10 8.65 1.66
N TRP A 39 13.82 7.61 2.45
CA TRP A 39 12.75 6.64 2.18
C TRP A 39 11.35 7.14 2.55
N ARG A 40 11.21 8.36 3.10
CA ARG A 40 9.93 9.03 3.39
C ARG A 40 9.67 10.25 2.50
N ARG A 41 10.57 10.55 1.56
CA ARG A 41 10.33 11.61 0.57
C ARG A 41 9.22 11.18 -0.37
N VAL A 42 8.31 12.10 -0.66
CA VAL A 42 7.11 11.84 -1.45
C VAL A 42 6.90 12.92 -2.49
N ASP A 43 6.40 12.51 -3.65
CA ASP A 43 5.95 13.41 -4.69
C ASP A 43 4.46 13.75 -4.49
N ARG A 44 3.95 14.64 -5.34
CA ARG A 44 2.53 14.95 -5.37
C ARG A 44 1.74 13.76 -5.94
N GLY A 45 0.52 13.59 -5.46
CA GLY A 45 -0.39 12.52 -5.87
C GLY A 45 -0.56 11.44 -4.80
N PHE A 46 -0.77 10.20 -5.27
CA PHE A 46 -0.98 9.04 -4.44
C PHE A 46 0.34 8.46 -3.93
N VAL A 47 0.36 8.04 -2.66
CA VAL A 47 1.52 7.45 -2.01
C VAL A 47 1.10 6.15 -1.33
N LEU A 48 1.82 5.07 -1.59
CA LEU A 48 1.69 3.84 -0.80
C LEU A 48 2.69 3.84 0.34
N GLU A 49 2.30 3.26 1.46
CA GLU A 49 3.18 3.07 2.60
C GLU A 49 3.22 1.61 3.02
N GLY A 50 4.42 1.11 3.28
CA GLY A 50 4.65 -0.23 3.78
C GLY A 50 6.04 -0.36 4.40
N ILE A 51 6.32 -1.50 5.00
CA ILE A 51 7.59 -1.75 5.69
C ILE A 51 8.55 -2.41 4.70
N CYS A 52 9.73 -1.83 4.50
CA CYS A 52 10.78 -2.49 3.72
C CYS A 52 11.37 -3.66 4.52
N THR A 53 11.35 -4.87 3.95
CA THR A 53 11.84 -6.10 4.61
C THR A 53 13.19 -6.57 4.07
N SER A 54 13.71 -5.92 3.03
CA SER A 54 15.00 -6.28 2.41
C SER A 54 16.15 -6.06 3.40
N PRO A 55 16.92 -7.08 3.82
CA PRO A 55 17.91 -6.95 4.90
C PRO A 55 19.11 -6.04 4.59
N LYS A 56 19.40 -5.78 3.31
CA LYS A 56 20.51 -4.95 2.86
C LYS A 56 20.11 -3.50 2.59
N CYS A 57 18.85 -3.16 2.80
CA CYS A 57 18.32 -1.83 2.54
C CYS A 57 18.62 -0.90 3.71
N LYS A 58 18.94 0.37 3.46
CA LYS A 58 19.05 1.34 4.56
C LYS A 58 17.72 1.65 5.26
N ALA A 59 16.60 1.25 4.66
CA ALA A 59 15.25 1.41 5.19
C ALA A 59 14.66 0.10 5.74
N THR A 60 15.47 -0.95 5.96
CA THR A 60 14.99 -2.22 6.54
C THR A 60 14.25 -1.97 7.85
N GLY A 61 13.05 -2.54 7.98
CA GLY A 61 12.20 -2.40 9.16
C GLY A 61 11.53 -1.04 9.28
N GLN A 62 11.78 -0.11 8.35
CA GLN A 62 11.18 1.22 8.35
C GLN A 62 10.01 1.31 7.39
N THR A 63 9.04 2.16 7.72
CA THR A 63 7.98 2.56 6.80
C THR A 63 8.58 3.39 5.67
N VAL A 64 8.42 2.91 4.44
CA VAL A 64 8.83 3.61 3.23
C VAL A 64 7.63 4.22 2.54
N ALA A 65 7.80 5.39 1.96
CA ALA A 65 6.82 6.06 1.14
C ALA A 65 7.12 5.81 -0.34
N ILE A 66 6.12 5.35 -1.08
CA ILE A 66 6.25 4.95 -2.48
C ILE A 66 5.36 5.87 -3.30
N SER A 67 5.99 6.85 -3.97
CA SER A 67 5.29 7.78 -4.86
C SER A 67 4.68 7.04 -6.04
N MET A 68 3.35 7.00 -6.10
CA MET A 68 2.59 6.45 -7.24
C MET A 68 2.16 7.56 -8.21
N HIS A 69 2.36 8.82 -7.84
CA HIS A 69 1.98 10.02 -8.58
C HIS A 69 0.46 10.10 -8.83
N TYR A 70 0.04 10.94 -9.77
CA TYR A 70 -1.37 11.10 -10.16
C TYR A 70 -1.79 9.96 -11.08
N ARG A 71 -2.48 8.96 -10.53
CA ARG A 71 -3.04 7.87 -11.32
C ARG A 71 -4.12 7.11 -10.57
N ASN A 72 -4.88 6.33 -11.32
CA ASN A 72 -5.68 5.25 -10.74
C ASN A 72 -4.76 4.09 -10.37
N TYR A 73 -5.02 3.50 -9.21
CA TYR A 73 -4.28 2.37 -8.69
C TYR A 73 -5.25 1.32 -8.17
N ASP A 74 -5.10 0.09 -8.63
CA ASP A 74 -5.88 -1.05 -8.15
C ASP A 74 -5.05 -1.88 -7.17
N ILE A 75 -5.50 -1.93 -5.92
CA ILE A 75 -4.82 -2.60 -4.81
C ILE A 75 -4.88 -4.14 -4.96
N THR A 76 -5.74 -4.65 -5.84
CA THR A 76 -5.93 -6.08 -6.10
C THR A 76 -5.33 -6.55 -7.42
N SER A 77 -4.88 -5.60 -8.26
CA SER A 77 -4.31 -5.89 -9.58
C SER A 77 -2.82 -6.16 -9.49
N GLU A 78 -2.39 -7.37 -9.88
CA GLU A 78 -0.99 -7.78 -9.95
C GLU A 78 -0.09 -6.74 -10.66
N PRO A 79 -0.42 -6.21 -11.85
CA PRO A 79 0.36 -5.14 -12.49
C PRO A 79 0.63 -3.91 -11.63
N ASP A 80 -0.27 -3.56 -10.72
CA ASP A 80 -0.13 -2.41 -9.85
C ASP A 80 0.62 -2.75 -8.57
N LEU A 81 0.38 -3.92 -7.97
CA LEU A 81 1.18 -4.43 -6.85
C LEU A 81 2.68 -4.48 -7.19
N LEU A 82 3.04 -4.90 -8.41
CA LEU A 82 4.42 -4.91 -8.88
C LEU A 82 5.09 -3.52 -8.91
N LYS A 83 4.32 -2.43 -8.78
CA LYS A 83 4.84 -1.05 -8.71
C LYS A 83 5.03 -0.56 -7.28
N SER A 84 4.57 -1.31 -6.27
CA SER A 84 4.82 -1.04 -4.86
C SER A 84 6.26 -1.42 -4.49
N ILE A 85 7.20 -0.56 -4.89
CA ILE A 85 8.63 -0.82 -4.83
C ILE A 85 9.31 0.15 -3.86
N CYS A 86 10.17 -0.35 -2.98
CA CYS A 86 10.96 0.47 -2.07
C CYS A 86 11.81 1.48 -2.85
N PRO A 87 11.75 2.80 -2.52
CA PRO A 87 12.52 3.81 -3.24
C PRO A 87 14.03 3.61 -3.10
N MET A 88 14.49 2.92 -2.05
CA MET A 88 15.91 2.73 -1.75
C MET A 88 16.51 1.48 -2.39
N CYS A 89 15.91 0.30 -2.18
CA CYS A 89 16.50 -0.97 -2.64
C CYS A 89 15.82 -1.56 -3.88
N LYS A 90 14.71 -0.97 -4.33
CA LYS A 90 13.93 -1.44 -5.47
C LYS A 90 13.27 -2.82 -5.31
N GLU A 91 13.24 -3.36 -4.09
CA GLU A 91 12.48 -4.58 -3.76
C GLU A 91 11.00 -4.27 -3.52
N TYR A 92 10.15 -5.26 -3.75
CA TYR A 92 8.71 -5.18 -3.46
C TYR A 92 8.45 -4.88 -1.99
N VAL A 93 7.43 -4.05 -1.74
CA VAL A 93 6.95 -3.69 -0.40
C VAL A 93 5.45 -3.94 -0.39
N ASP A 94 4.99 -4.75 0.56
CA ASP A 94 3.57 -4.99 0.75
C ASP A 94 2.87 -3.73 1.31
N PRO A 95 1.97 -3.09 0.55
CA PRO A 95 1.37 -1.83 0.95
C PRO A 95 0.37 -2.06 2.10
N LYS A 96 0.52 -1.31 3.20
CA LYS A 96 -0.32 -1.43 4.40
C LYS A 96 -1.32 -0.29 4.54
N THR A 97 -0.90 0.90 4.14
CA THR A 97 -1.71 2.12 4.16
C THR A 97 -1.32 3.01 2.98
N CYS A 98 -1.98 4.15 2.85
CA CYS A 98 -1.68 5.13 1.82
C CYS A 98 -1.75 6.56 2.34
N GLY A 99 -1.11 7.46 1.61
CA GLY A 99 -1.20 8.89 1.76
C GLY A 99 -1.61 9.58 0.47
N PHE A 100 -2.07 10.81 0.60
CA PHE A 100 -2.44 11.69 -0.51
C PHE A 100 -1.77 13.03 -0.32
N ASN A 101 -0.96 13.45 -1.29
CA ASN A 101 -0.18 14.67 -1.20
C ASN A 101 -0.56 15.66 -2.31
N ASN A 102 -1.04 16.84 -1.94
CA ASN A 102 -1.36 17.94 -2.88
C ASN A 102 -2.19 17.45 -4.08
N CYS A 103 -3.24 16.69 -3.78
CA CYS A 103 -4.12 16.09 -4.76
C CYS A 103 -5.54 15.92 -4.19
N TRP A 104 -6.49 15.71 -5.09
CA TRP A 104 -7.78 15.14 -4.75
C TRP A 104 -7.75 13.64 -4.95
N TRP A 105 -8.59 12.93 -4.20
CA TRP A 105 -8.63 11.48 -4.23
C TRP A 105 -10.06 10.98 -4.10
N ARG A 106 -10.27 9.76 -4.59
CA ARG A 106 -11.50 8.99 -4.46
C ARG A 106 -11.11 7.53 -4.36
N ILE A 107 -11.87 6.77 -3.59
CA ILE A 107 -11.80 5.31 -3.56
C ILE A 107 -13.14 4.75 -4.03
N ASP A 108 -13.06 3.68 -4.82
CA ASP A 108 -14.21 2.92 -5.31
C ASP A 108 -13.93 1.43 -5.06
N GLY A 109 -14.89 0.71 -4.48
CA GLY A 109 -14.74 -0.72 -4.21
C GLY A 109 -15.72 -1.24 -3.17
N THR A 110 -15.70 -2.56 -2.96
CA THR A 110 -16.54 -3.24 -1.97
C THR A 110 -15.69 -3.71 -0.81
N LYS A 111 -16.08 -3.34 0.41
CA LYS A 111 -15.46 -3.84 1.64
C LYS A 111 -16.17 -5.11 2.08
N LYS A 112 -15.43 -6.19 2.31
CA LYS A 112 -15.99 -7.42 2.87
C LYS A 112 -16.31 -7.20 4.36
N GLU A 113 -17.58 -7.34 4.72
CA GLU A 113 -17.98 -7.37 6.13
C GLU A 113 -17.82 -8.79 6.69
N TYR A 114 -17.26 -8.90 7.90
CA TYR A 114 -17.09 -10.19 8.55
C TYR A 114 -18.46 -10.78 8.91
N GLY A 115 -18.72 -12.02 8.49
CA GLY A 115 -19.97 -12.72 8.78
C GLY A 115 -21.15 -12.41 7.86
N LYS A 116 -20.97 -11.60 6.81
CA LYS A 116 -21.97 -11.41 5.75
C LYS A 116 -21.47 -11.98 4.42
N PRO A 117 -22.34 -12.62 3.61
CA PRO A 117 -21.99 -12.97 2.25
C PRO A 117 -21.66 -11.70 1.42
N PRO A 118 -20.84 -11.82 0.36
CA PRO A 118 -20.48 -10.70 -0.52
C PRO A 118 -21.69 -10.02 -1.16
#